data_AF-A0A5K1CI28-F1
#
_entry.id   AF-A0A5K1CI28-F1
#
_cell.length_a   1.000
_cell.length_b   1.000
_cell.length_c   1.000
_cell.angle_alpha   90.00
_cell.angle_beta   90.00
_cell.angle_gamma   90.00
#
_symmetry.space_group_name_H-M   'P 1'
#
loop_
_entity.id
_entity.type
_entity.pdbx_description
1 polymer ?
#
loop_
_entity_poly.entity_id
_entity_poly.type
_entity_poly.pdbx_seq_one_letter_code
_entity_poly.pdbx_strand_id
1 'polypeptide(L)' 'VSALLMMVTLKKLASSGCTILFSMYQSSTEVFGLFDRICLLSNGNTLFFGETLACLQ' A
#
# COMPACT_ATOMS: atom_id res chain seq x y z
N VAL A 1 -11.95 12.18 7.92
CA VAL A 1 -12.41 10.95 7.23
C VAL A 1 -11.29 9.94 7.33
N SER A 2 -11.52 8.76 7.90
CA SER A 2 -10.45 7.82 8.28
C SER A 2 -9.73 7.25 7.05
N ALA A 3 -8.40 7.29 7.02
CA ALA A 3 -7.57 6.74 5.93
C ALA A 3 -7.88 5.26 5.68
N LEU A 4 -8.26 4.52 6.72
CA LEU A 4 -8.69 3.13 6.63
C LEU A 4 -9.92 2.95 5.73
N LEU A 5 -10.92 3.85 5.81
CA LEU A 5 -12.12 3.76 4.97
C LEU A 5 -11.79 4.00 3.48
N MET A 6 -10.91 4.97 3.22
CA MET A 6 -10.40 5.22 1.86
C MET A 6 -9.68 3.97 1.34
N MET A 7 -8.80 3.38 2.13
CA MET A 7 -8.04 2.18 1.75
C MET A 7 -8.94 0.96 1.50
N VAL A 8 -9.97 0.74 2.33
CA VAL A 8 -10.97 -0.30 2.08
C VAL A 8 -11.71 -0.07 0.76
N THR A 9 -12.03 1.19 0.44
CA THR A 9 -12.70 1.54 -0.81
C THR A 9 -11.80 1.31 -2.02
N LEU A 10 -10.53 1.74 -1.93
CA LEU A 10 -9.52 1.50 -2.96
C LEU A 10 -9.29 -0.01 -3.16
N LYS A 11 -9.24 -0.79 -2.08
CA LYS A 11 -9.10 -2.25 -2.16
C LYS A 11 -10.25 -2.89 -2.94
N LYS A 12 -11.49 -2.49 -2.65
CA LYS A 12 -12.68 -2.97 -3.38
C LYS A 12 -12.62 -2.63 -4.88
N LEU A 13 -12.17 -1.43 -5.21
CA LEU A 13 -12.01 -1.00 -6.60
C LEU A 13 -10.86 -1.76 -7.30
N ALA A 14 -9.78 -2.05 -6.59
CA ALA A 14 -8.70 -2.87 -7.13
C ALA A 14 -9.18 -4.30 -7.43
N SER A 15 -10.02 -4.88 -6.55
CA SER A 15 -10.65 -6.18 -6.75
C SER A 15 -11.58 -6.25 -7.97
N SER A 16 -12.05 -5.12 -8.51
CA SER A 16 -12.84 -5.10 -9.75
C SER A 16 -11.99 -5.11 -11.03
N GLY A 17 -10.68 -5.37 -10.93
CA GLY A 17 -9.75 -5.42 -12.07
C GLY A 17 -9.03 -4.11 -12.36
N CYS A 18 -9.15 -3.09 -11.50
CA CYS A 18 -8.41 -1.84 -11.64
C CYS A 18 -7.05 -1.92 -10.94
N THR A 19 -5.99 -1.38 -11.56
CA THR A 19 -4.70 -1.21 -10.87
C THR A 19 -4.62 0.18 -10.26
N ILE A 20 -4.38 0.26 -8.95
CA ILE A 20 -4.31 1.52 -8.21
C ILE A 20 -2.88 1.72 -7.71
N LEU A 21 -2.27 2.84 -8.10
CA LEU A 21 -0.98 3.30 -7.59
C LEU A 21 -1.20 4.58 -6.78
N PHE A 22 -0.67 4.61 -5.56
CA PHE A 22 -0.70 5.80 -4.71
C PHE A 22 0.59 5.88 -3.89
N SER A 23 0.89 7.07 -3.37
CA SER A 23 1.97 7.30 -2.41
C SER A 23 1.38 7.67 -1.06
N MET A 24 1.86 7.06 0.02
CA MET A 24 1.52 7.46 1.39
C MET A 24 2.79 7.78 2.17
N TYR A 25 2.75 8.91 2.88
CA TYR A 25 3.86 9.33 3.73
C TYR A 25 3.86 8.60 5.08
N GLN A 26 2.68 8.37 5.66
CA GLN A 26 2.53 7.68 6.93
C GLN A 26 1.28 6.80 6.89
N SER A 27 1.40 5.55 7.33
CA SER A 27 0.30 4.60 7.47
C SER A 27 0.27 4.01 8.88
N SER A 28 -0.93 3.75 9.41
CA SER A 28 -1.06 2.86 10.57
C SER A 28 -0.81 1.41 10.15
N THR A 29 -0.50 0.55 11.12
CA THR A 29 -0.33 -0.90 10.89
C THR A 29 -1.57 -1.53 10.24
N GLU A 30 -2.76 -1.08 10.62
CA GLU A 30 -4.03 -1.54 10.05
C GLU A 30 -4.14 -1.24 8.55
N VAL A 31 -3.71 -0.04 8.14
CA VAL A 31 -3.69 0.36 6.72
C VAL A 31 -2.61 -0.40 5.96
N PHE A 32 -1.43 -0.59 6.56
CA PHE A 32 -0.33 -1.33 5.95
C PHE A 32 -0.74 -2.75 5.56
N GLY A 33 -1.52 -3.44 6.42
CA GLY A 33 -2.04 -4.77 6.14
C GLY A 33 -3.01 -4.87 4.95
N LEU A 34 -3.48 -3.76 4.39
CA LEU A 34 -4.38 -3.76 3.23
C LEU A 34 -3.65 -3.71 1.88
N PHE A 35 -2.35 -3.40 1.86
CA PHE A 35 -1.57 -3.29 0.64
C PHE A 35 -1.30 -4.66 0.01
N ASP A 36 -1.38 -4.75 -1.31
CA ASP A 36 -0.93 -5.94 -2.05
C ASP A 36 0.59 -5.95 -2.24
N ARG A 37 1.13 -4.80 -2.65
CA ARG A 37 2.55 -4.59 -2.94
C ARG A 37 3.00 -3.24 -2.42
N ILE A 38 4.28 -3.15 -2.07
CA ILE A 38 4.91 -1.95 -1.52
C ILE A 38 6.16 -1.62 -2.32
N CYS A 39 6.34 -0.33 -2.59
CA CYS A 39 7.57 0.26 -3.08
C CYS A 39 8.13 1.19 -2.01
N LEU A 40 9.21 0.80 -1.34
CA LEU A 40 9.91 1.67 -0.40
C LEU A 40 11.00 2.43 -1.14
N LEU A 41 10.92 3.75 -1.08
CA LEU A 41 11.91 4.65 -1.67
C LEU A 41 12.65 5.39 -0.56
N SER A 42 13.95 5.56 -0.72
CA SER A 42 14.77 6.42 0.14
C SER A 42 15.87 7.08 -0.68
N ASN A 43 16.00 8.41 -0.53
CA ASN A 43 17.01 9.21 -1.22
C ASN A 43 17.06 8.95 -2.74
N GLY A 44 15.89 8.82 -3.39
CA GLY A 44 15.78 8.56 -4.82
C GLY A 44 16.05 7.11 -5.26
N ASN A 45 16.33 6.20 -4.33
CA ASN A 45 16.59 4.79 -4.61
C ASN A 45 15.46 3.89 -4.10
N THR A 46 15.19 2.80 -4.81
CA THR A 46 14.25 1.76 -4.36
C THR A 46 14.94 0.84 -3.37
N LEU A 47 14.49 0.86 -2.12
CA LEU A 47 14.96 -0.03 -1.06
C LEU A 47 14.27 -1.39 -1.11
N PHE A 48 12.98 -1.40 -1.43
CA PHE A 48 12.17 -2.61 -1.53
C PHE A 48 11.09 -2.41 -2.58
N PHE A 49 10.85 -3.42 -3.41
CA PHE A 49 9.68 -3.49 -4.27
C PHE A 49 9.18 -4.93 -4.34
N GLY A 50 8.00 -5.19 -3.80
CA GLY A 50 7.50 -6.56 -3.69
C GLY A 50 6.17 -6.67 -2.99
N GLU A 51 5.77 -7.90 -2.67
CA GLU A 51 4.57 -8.19 -1.91
C GLU A 51 4.70 -7.69 -0.47
N THR A 52 3.59 -7.19 0.09
CA THR A 52 3.55 -6.66 1.46
C THR A 52 4.05 -7.67 2.50
N LEU A 53 3.73 -8.96 2.32
CA LEU A 53 4.18 -10.02 3.23
C LEU A 53 5.69 -10.21 3.21
N ALA A 54 6.33 -10.11 2.03
CA ALA A 54 7.78 -10.20 1.90
C ALA A 54 8.51 -8.98 2.49
N CYS A 55 7.82 -7.85 2.65
CA CYS A 55 8.36 -6.66 3.31
C CYS A 55 8.45 -6.81 4.85
N LEU A 56 7.71 -7.75 5.43
CA LEU A 56 7.63 -7.97 6.89
C LEU A 56 8.58 -9.05 7.40
N GLN A 57 9.31 -9.73 6.49
CA GLN A 57 10.30 -10.74 6.81
C GLN A 57 11.70 -10.11 6.92
#